data_AF-A0A4Q5SZ31-F1
#
_entry.id   AF-A0A4Q5SZ31-F1
#
_cell.length_a   1.000
_cell.length_b   1.000
_cell.length_c   1.000
_cell.angle_alpha   90.00
_cell.angle_beta   90.00
_cell.angle_gamma   90.00
#
_symmetry.space_group_name_H-M   'P 1'
#
loop_
_entity.id
_entity.type
_entity.pdbx_description
1 polymer ?
#
loop_
_entity_poly.entity_id
_entity_poly.type
_entity_poly.pdbx_seq_one_letter_code
_entity_poly.pdbx_strand_id
1 'polypeptide(L)'
;MYKRIVLSRLPNALAIRFFKRTVVLLNETSGLPAAIVDETGRLLSITEALETLFLKDPASELTEVLALSDARRDGWLGSLFDMCSGYSRCPDESKHAPARAVLRLFEVYGGLSGITRDNYDAETTKIENFVADCSRDAAIRAALDALQLTSWVAAIEDVNKEFETMHQQRSRENADAQLPFKMLGKRKEGKGCYDDLLDMLEGAAKMARGAAPYDTLAARMNEVVKELSEAASKPAVKDDQ
;
A
#
# COMPACT_ATOMS: atom_id res chain seq x y z
N MET A 1 -12.19 -6.98 -14.77
CA MET A 1 -11.71 -6.47 -13.47
C MET A 1 -10.20 -6.40 -13.48
N TYR A 2 -9.63 -5.34 -12.91
CA TYR A 2 -8.18 -5.15 -12.86
C TYR A 2 -7.60 -5.88 -11.65
N LYS A 3 -6.48 -6.57 -11.83
CA LYS A 3 -5.78 -7.27 -10.75
C LYS A 3 -4.79 -6.31 -10.09
N ARG A 4 -4.75 -6.33 -8.75
CA ARG A 4 -3.73 -5.64 -7.96
C ARG A 4 -2.48 -6.50 -7.86
N ILE A 5 -1.31 -5.91 -8.08
CA ILE A 5 -0.01 -6.55 -7.83
C ILE A 5 0.46 -6.23 -6.41
N VAL A 6 1.11 -7.18 -5.75
CA VAL A 6 1.70 -6.96 -4.42
C VAL A 6 3.03 -6.23 -4.60
N LEU A 7 2.98 -4.90 -4.74
CA LEU A 7 4.14 -4.07 -5.06
C LEU A 7 5.28 -4.19 -4.04
N SER A 8 5.00 -4.47 -2.77
CA SER A 8 6.03 -4.65 -1.73
C SER A 8 6.93 -5.86 -1.97
N ARG A 9 6.46 -6.86 -2.73
CA ARG A 9 7.24 -8.05 -3.09
C ARG A 9 8.09 -7.87 -4.35
N LEU A 10 7.94 -6.76 -5.05
CA LEU A 10 8.76 -6.48 -6.22
C LEU A 10 10.07 -5.80 -5.77
N PRO A 11 11.24 -6.30 -6.18
CA PRO A 11 12.49 -5.53 -6.11
C PRO A 11 12.35 -4.19 -6.83
N ASN A 12 13.19 -3.22 -6.47
CA ASN A 12 13.10 -1.85 -7.01
C ASN A 12 13.05 -1.82 -8.55
N ALA A 13 13.92 -2.61 -9.20
CA ALA A 13 13.96 -2.72 -10.65
C ALA A 13 12.66 -3.26 -11.26
N LEU A 14 12.03 -4.26 -10.64
CA LEU A 14 10.76 -4.82 -11.13
C LEU A 14 9.58 -3.89 -10.87
N ALA A 15 9.58 -3.17 -9.75
CA ALA A 15 8.57 -2.15 -9.46
C ALA A 15 8.60 -1.01 -10.49
N ILE A 16 9.80 -0.50 -10.80
CA ILE A 16 10.00 0.50 -11.87
C ILE A 16 9.49 -0.02 -13.21
N ARG A 17 9.90 -1.24 -13.60
CA ARG A 17 9.46 -1.87 -14.85
C ARG A 17 7.94 -2.02 -14.90
N PHE A 18 7.31 -2.38 -13.78
CA PHE A 18 5.86 -2.50 -13.68
C PHE A 18 5.16 -1.16 -13.94
N PHE A 19 5.60 -0.08 -13.28
CA PHE A 19 5.01 1.24 -13.49
C PHE A 19 5.21 1.73 -14.92
N LYS A 20 6.41 1.57 -15.50
CA LYS A 20 6.65 1.90 -16.92
C LYS A 20 5.69 1.19 -17.87
N ARG A 21 5.52 -0.12 -17.71
CA ARG A 21 4.61 -0.89 -18.57
C ARG A 21 3.16 -0.45 -18.39
N THR A 22 2.76 -0.12 -17.16
CA THR A 22 1.42 0.42 -16.88
C THR A 22 1.20 1.75 -17.58
N VAL A 23 2.15 2.68 -17.48
CA VAL A 23 2.09 3.99 -18.15
C VAL A 23 1.99 3.83 -19.67
N VAL A 24 2.82 2.96 -20.27
CA VAL A 24 2.77 2.70 -21.72
C VAL A 24 1.40 2.18 -22.15
N LEU A 25 0.85 1.19 -21.44
CA LEU A 25 -0.48 0.63 -21.77
C LEU A 25 -1.59 1.68 -21.68
N LEU A 26 -1.54 2.56 -20.67
CA LEU A 26 -2.53 3.62 -20.49
C LEU A 26 -2.40 4.68 -21.60
N ASN A 27 -1.19 5.10 -21.95
CA ASN A 27 -0.95 6.08 -23.01
C ASN A 27 -1.32 5.56 -24.41
N GLU A 28 -1.18 4.25 -24.66
CA GLU A 28 -1.61 3.61 -25.90
C GLU A 28 -3.13 3.43 -26.00
N THR A 29 -3.86 3.61 -24.90
CA THR A 29 -5.30 3.40 -24.85
C THR A 29 -6.06 4.70 -25.10
N SER A 30 -6.76 4.76 -26.24
CA SER A 30 -7.62 5.90 -26.58
C SER A 30 -8.95 5.89 -25.81
N GLY A 31 -9.53 7.07 -25.62
CA GLY A 31 -10.86 7.21 -24.99
C GLY A 31 -10.87 7.14 -23.46
N LEU A 32 -9.71 7.22 -22.81
CA LEU A 32 -9.64 7.36 -21.36
C LEU A 32 -10.08 8.77 -20.91
N PRO A 33 -10.81 8.90 -19.79
CA PRO A 33 -11.12 10.19 -19.19
C PRO A 33 -9.86 11.00 -18.86
N ALA A 34 -9.93 12.33 -18.97
CA ALA A 34 -8.81 13.23 -18.69
C ALA A 34 -8.17 13.00 -17.31
N ALA A 35 -8.98 12.76 -16.27
CA ALA A 35 -8.47 12.47 -14.93
C ALA A 35 -7.57 11.22 -14.86
N ILE A 36 -7.85 10.19 -15.67
CA ILE A 36 -7.00 8.99 -15.76
C ILE A 36 -5.71 9.32 -16.51
N VAL A 37 -5.77 10.16 -17.54
CA VAL A 37 -4.58 10.62 -18.28
C VAL A 37 -3.68 11.45 -17.35
N ASP A 38 -4.24 12.34 -16.55
CA ASP A 38 -3.50 13.16 -15.59
C ASP A 38 -2.82 12.28 -14.52
N GLU A 39 -3.54 11.32 -13.94
CA GLU A 39 -2.97 10.39 -12.94
C GLU A 39 -1.93 9.46 -13.58
N THR A 40 -2.08 9.11 -14.86
CA THR A 40 -1.06 8.37 -15.63
C THR A 40 0.22 9.21 -15.77
N GLY A 41 0.08 10.52 -16.04
CA GLY A 41 1.20 11.46 -16.04
C GLY A 41 1.89 11.56 -14.68
N ARG A 42 1.11 11.56 -13.59
CA ARG A 42 1.66 11.52 -12.22
C ARG A 42 2.47 10.24 -11.97
N LEU A 43 1.95 9.07 -12.38
CA LEU A 43 2.67 7.81 -12.27
C LEU A 43 3.98 7.81 -13.08
N LEU A 44 3.97 8.40 -14.27
CA LEU A 44 5.18 8.58 -15.09
C LEU A 44 6.24 9.40 -14.35
N SER A 45 5.89 10.57 -13.82
CA SER A 45 6.83 11.41 -13.07
C SER A 45 7.40 10.72 -11.83
N ILE A 46 6.57 9.94 -11.11
CA ILE A 46 7.04 9.12 -9.97
C ILE A 46 8.03 8.05 -10.46
N THR A 47 7.73 7.41 -11.59
CA THR A 47 8.56 6.36 -12.18
C THR A 47 9.93 6.90 -12.61
N GLU A 48 9.98 8.05 -13.26
CA GLU A 48 11.23 8.70 -13.66
C GLU A 48 12.09 9.12 -12.44
N ALA A 49 11.44 9.58 -11.36
CA ALA A 49 12.11 9.86 -10.10
C ALA A 49 12.68 8.59 -9.45
N LEU A 50 11.92 7.48 -9.44
CA LEU A 50 12.39 6.18 -8.96
C LEU A 50 13.59 5.67 -9.75
N GLU A 51 13.59 5.83 -11.08
CA GLU A 51 14.72 5.44 -11.92
C GLU A 51 15.98 6.25 -11.63
N THR A 52 15.82 7.57 -11.48
CA THR A 52 16.93 8.45 -11.11
C THR A 52 17.53 8.07 -9.76
N LEU A 53 16.70 7.64 -8.81
CA LEU A 53 17.16 7.15 -7.51
C LEU A 53 17.82 5.77 -7.64
N PHE A 54 17.25 4.87 -8.44
CA PHE A 54 17.75 3.51 -8.62
C PHE A 54 19.13 3.48 -9.27
N LEU A 55 19.39 4.37 -10.23
CA LEU A 55 20.72 4.48 -10.85
C LEU A 55 21.82 4.93 -9.88
N LYS A 56 21.45 5.55 -8.75
CA LYS A 56 22.39 6.02 -7.73
C LYS A 56 22.65 4.99 -6.63
N ASP A 57 21.68 4.10 -6.37
CA ASP A 57 21.80 3.00 -5.40
C ASP A 57 20.93 1.79 -5.84
N PRO A 58 21.42 0.98 -6.80
CA PRO A 58 20.65 -0.13 -7.37
C PRO A 58 20.54 -1.34 -6.43
N ALA A 59 21.42 -1.46 -5.43
CA ALA A 59 21.58 -2.64 -4.57
C ALA A 59 21.02 -2.45 -3.16
N SER A 60 20.02 -1.57 -3.01
CA SER A 60 19.50 -1.16 -1.71
C SER A 60 18.61 -2.25 -1.06
N GLU A 61 19.19 -3.40 -0.68
CA GLU A 61 18.48 -4.54 -0.04
C GLU A 61 17.69 -4.10 1.19
N LEU A 62 18.27 -3.21 2.01
CA LEU A 62 17.61 -2.62 3.17
C LEU A 62 16.34 -1.83 2.81
N THR A 63 16.22 -1.29 1.58
CA THR A 63 15.03 -0.54 1.13
C THR A 63 13.89 -1.51 0.85
N GLU A 64 14.23 -2.67 0.31
CA GLU A 64 13.27 -3.73 0.04
C GLU A 64 12.77 -4.34 1.35
N VAL A 65 13.67 -4.56 2.32
CA VAL A 65 13.30 -5.00 3.68
C VAL A 65 12.36 -4.01 4.36
N LEU A 66 12.66 -2.71 4.32
CA LEU A 66 11.79 -1.68 4.89
C LEU A 66 10.43 -1.61 4.18
N ALA A 67 10.39 -1.75 2.85
CA ALA A 67 9.13 -1.77 2.10
C ALA A 67 8.26 -3.00 2.45
N LEU A 68 8.89 -4.15 2.73
CA LEU A 68 8.18 -5.33 3.19
C LEU A 68 7.65 -5.16 4.62
N SER A 69 8.44 -4.55 5.50
CA SER A 69 8.03 -4.23 6.88
C SER A 69 6.85 -3.26 6.91
N ASP A 70 6.91 -2.20 6.10
CA ASP A 70 5.80 -1.26 5.90
C ASP A 70 4.53 -1.96 5.40
N ALA A 71 4.65 -2.81 4.38
CA ALA A 71 3.51 -3.57 3.88
C ALA A 71 2.92 -4.53 4.91
N ARG A 72 3.74 -5.06 5.83
CA ARG A 72 3.25 -5.88 6.95
C ARG A 72 2.46 -5.02 7.93
N ARG A 73 2.92 -3.81 8.25
CA ARG A 73 2.21 -2.84 9.09
C ARG A 73 0.86 -2.45 8.49
N ASP A 74 0.84 -2.05 7.22
CA ASP A 74 -0.37 -1.77 6.44
C ASP A 74 -1.33 -2.98 6.46
N GLY A 75 -0.79 -4.19 6.30
CA GLY A 75 -1.57 -5.42 6.28
C GLY A 75 -2.26 -5.74 7.61
N TRP A 76 -1.58 -5.56 8.74
CA TRP A 76 -2.18 -5.75 10.06
C TRP A 76 -3.27 -4.72 10.36
N LEU A 77 -2.99 -3.45 10.04
CA LEU A 77 -3.95 -2.37 10.21
C LEU A 77 -5.19 -2.57 9.33
N GLY A 78 -4.98 -2.95 8.06
CA GLY A 78 -6.04 -3.27 7.11
C GLY A 78 -6.88 -4.47 7.55
N SER A 79 -6.24 -5.52 8.07
CA SER A 79 -6.96 -6.69 8.57
C SER A 79 -7.87 -6.35 9.76
N LEU A 80 -7.41 -5.50 10.69
CA LEU A 80 -8.24 -4.99 11.78
C LEU A 80 -9.45 -4.22 11.24
N PHE A 81 -9.21 -3.32 10.29
CA PHE A 81 -10.25 -2.54 9.64
C PHE A 81 -11.29 -3.43 8.93
N ASP A 82 -10.84 -4.44 8.19
CA ASP A 82 -11.69 -5.35 7.42
C ASP A 82 -12.55 -6.24 8.33
N MET A 83 -11.98 -6.76 9.42
CA MET A 83 -12.75 -7.52 10.42
C MET A 83 -13.83 -6.64 11.06
N CYS A 84 -13.50 -5.40 11.45
CA CYS A 84 -14.49 -4.46 11.98
C CYS A 84 -15.55 -4.10 10.93
N SER A 85 -15.16 -3.93 9.67
CA SER A 85 -16.08 -3.69 8.54
C SER A 85 -16.98 -4.88 8.24
N GLY A 86 -16.51 -6.10 8.52
CA GLY A 86 -17.34 -7.31 8.48
C GLY A 86 -18.36 -7.32 9.62
N TYR A 87 -17.88 -7.12 10.86
CA TYR A 87 -18.74 -7.14 12.05
C TYR A 87 -19.76 -6.00 12.08
N SER A 88 -19.46 -4.83 11.50
CA SER A 88 -20.40 -3.71 11.38
C SER A 88 -21.56 -3.97 10.41
N ARG A 89 -21.56 -5.10 9.71
CA ARG A 89 -22.66 -5.57 8.85
C ARG A 89 -23.25 -6.90 9.35
N CYS A 90 -22.79 -7.39 10.50
CA CYS A 90 -23.27 -8.61 11.11
C CYS A 90 -24.63 -8.36 11.80
N PRO A 91 -25.59 -9.29 11.74
CA PRO A 91 -26.86 -9.16 12.45
C PRO A 91 -26.74 -9.31 13.98
N ASP A 92 -25.58 -9.74 14.47
CA ASP A 92 -25.30 -9.88 15.90
C ASP A 92 -24.97 -8.50 16.51
N GLU A 93 -25.93 -7.95 17.26
CA GLU A 93 -25.80 -6.62 17.86
C GLU A 93 -24.62 -6.54 18.86
N SER A 94 -24.22 -7.68 19.44
CA SER A 94 -23.06 -7.74 20.34
C SER A 94 -21.73 -7.50 19.61
N LYS A 95 -21.70 -7.61 18.28
CA LYS A 95 -20.54 -7.33 17.43
C LYS A 95 -20.73 -6.05 16.61
N HIS A 96 -21.95 -5.78 16.17
CA HIS A 96 -22.28 -4.62 15.33
C HIS A 96 -21.89 -3.28 15.97
N ALA A 97 -22.36 -3.00 17.19
CA ALA A 97 -22.12 -1.71 17.84
C ALA A 97 -20.64 -1.51 18.24
N PRO A 98 -19.94 -2.52 18.83
CA PRO A 98 -18.50 -2.47 19.05
C PRO A 98 -17.69 -2.21 17.77
N ALA A 99 -17.98 -2.93 16.69
CA ALA A 99 -17.23 -2.79 15.44
C ALA A 99 -17.36 -1.39 14.85
N ARG A 100 -18.56 -0.82 14.89
CA ARG A 100 -18.76 0.58 14.50
C ARG A 100 -18.01 1.57 15.38
N ALA A 101 -17.79 1.27 16.67
CA ALA A 101 -17.01 2.14 17.54
C ALA A 101 -15.53 2.17 17.10
N VAL A 102 -14.95 0.99 16.82
CA VAL A 102 -13.58 0.89 16.31
C VAL A 102 -13.44 1.54 14.92
N LEU A 103 -14.41 1.36 14.02
CA LEU A 103 -14.41 2.04 12.71
C LEU A 103 -14.46 3.57 12.83
N ARG A 104 -15.22 4.11 13.79
CA ARG A 104 -15.20 5.56 14.07
C ARG A 104 -13.83 6.03 14.57
N LEU A 105 -13.12 5.20 15.33
CA LEU A 105 -11.73 5.53 15.71
C LEU A 105 -10.84 5.62 14.46
N PHE A 106 -10.97 4.69 13.50
CA PHE A 106 -10.27 4.83 12.22
C PHE A 106 -10.60 6.14 11.50
N GLU A 107 -11.86 6.57 11.48
CA GLU A 107 -12.29 7.83 10.86
C GLU A 107 -11.60 9.06 11.49
N VAL A 108 -11.32 9.06 12.80
CA VAL A 108 -10.57 10.14 13.49
C VAL A 108 -9.18 10.33 12.89
N TYR A 109 -8.56 9.25 12.39
CA TYR A 109 -7.24 9.29 11.74
C TYR A 109 -7.31 9.38 10.21
N GLY A 110 -8.48 9.70 9.65
CA GLY A 110 -8.69 9.80 8.20
C GLY A 110 -9.03 8.46 7.53
N GLY A 111 -9.49 7.48 8.29
CA GLY A 111 -9.76 6.12 7.81
C GLY A 111 -8.48 5.30 7.58
N LEU A 112 -8.64 4.09 7.05
CA LEU A 112 -7.50 3.21 6.75
C LEU A 112 -6.54 3.85 5.72
N SER A 113 -7.08 4.49 4.68
CA SER A 113 -6.27 5.15 3.65
C SER A 113 -5.56 6.40 4.17
N GLY A 114 -6.18 7.14 5.09
CA GLY A 114 -5.57 8.31 5.73
C GLY A 114 -4.39 7.98 6.64
N ILE A 115 -4.24 6.73 7.07
CA ILE A 115 -3.07 6.25 7.81
C ILE A 115 -2.05 5.68 6.82
N THR A 116 -2.44 4.66 6.06
CA THR A 116 -1.53 3.87 5.21
C THR A 116 -0.93 4.63 4.02
N ARG A 117 -1.46 5.82 3.65
CA ARG A 117 -0.91 6.66 2.57
C ARG A 117 0.00 7.79 3.05
N ASP A 118 0.13 7.99 4.36
CA ASP A 118 1.02 8.99 4.90
C ASP A 118 2.49 8.66 4.61
N ASN A 119 3.37 9.65 4.72
CA ASN A 119 4.80 9.37 4.81
C ASN A 119 5.09 8.56 6.09
N TYR A 120 6.24 7.90 6.14
CA TYR A 120 6.55 6.93 7.20
C TYR A 120 6.49 7.51 8.61
N ASP A 121 7.04 8.70 8.83
CA ASP A 121 7.05 9.33 10.15
C ASP A 121 5.63 9.69 10.62
N ALA A 122 4.82 10.25 9.71
CA ALA A 122 3.43 10.60 9.99
C ALA A 122 2.56 9.34 10.21
N GLU A 123 2.76 8.29 9.43
CA GLU A 123 2.07 7.03 9.63
C GLU A 123 2.45 6.37 10.96
N THR A 124 3.75 6.26 11.28
CA THR A 124 4.19 5.75 12.59
C THR A 124 3.48 6.51 13.70
N THR A 125 3.52 7.84 13.66
CA THR A 125 2.89 8.69 14.68
C THR A 125 1.39 8.44 14.77
N LYS A 126 0.68 8.29 13.65
CA LYS A 126 -0.74 7.98 13.64
C LYS A 126 -1.04 6.60 14.21
N ILE A 127 -0.23 5.58 13.88
CA ILE A 127 -0.41 4.22 14.39
C ILE A 127 -0.14 4.17 15.90
N GLU A 128 0.90 4.83 16.39
CA GLU A 128 1.18 4.93 17.82
C GLU A 128 0.01 5.57 18.58
N ASN A 129 -0.52 6.69 18.05
CA ASN A 129 -1.67 7.35 18.64
C ASN A 129 -2.93 6.47 18.57
N PHE A 130 -3.18 5.81 17.45
CA PHE A 130 -4.31 4.89 17.28
C PHE A 130 -4.26 3.73 18.29
N VAL A 131 -3.10 3.10 18.46
CA VAL A 131 -2.87 2.03 19.45
C VAL A 131 -3.03 2.57 20.88
N ALA A 132 -2.53 3.76 21.15
CA ALA A 132 -2.69 4.41 22.46
C ALA A 132 -4.17 4.67 22.77
N ASP A 133 -4.95 5.15 21.81
CA ASP A 133 -6.38 5.41 21.98
C ASP A 133 -7.17 4.10 22.13
N CYS A 134 -6.79 3.05 21.41
CA CYS A 134 -7.33 1.70 21.61
C CYS A 134 -7.12 1.19 23.04
N SER A 135 -6.07 1.66 23.72
CA SER A 135 -5.73 1.27 25.09
C SER A 135 -6.24 2.23 26.16
N ARG A 136 -6.41 3.52 25.85
CA ARG A 136 -6.81 4.55 26.82
C ARG A 136 -8.32 4.68 26.92
N ASP A 137 -9.00 4.72 25.78
CA ASP A 137 -10.46 4.85 25.75
C ASP A 137 -11.12 3.55 26.26
N ALA A 138 -11.83 3.66 27.37
CA ALA A 138 -12.51 2.52 28.00
C ALA A 138 -13.60 1.93 27.10
N ALA A 139 -14.29 2.75 26.30
CA ALA A 139 -15.32 2.29 25.38
C ALA A 139 -14.70 1.53 24.19
N ILE A 140 -13.57 2.01 23.66
CA ILE A 140 -12.86 1.31 22.58
C ILE A 140 -12.25 0.00 23.08
N ARG A 141 -11.63 -0.02 24.26
CA ARG A 141 -11.15 -1.28 24.87
C ARG A 141 -12.27 -2.30 25.03
N ALA A 142 -13.39 -1.90 25.61
CA ALA A 142 -14.54 -2.79 25.77
C ALA A 142 -15.07 -3.30 24.43
N ALA A 143 -15.04 -2.46 23.39
CA ALA A 143 -15.41 -2.86 22.04
C ALA A 143 -14.44 -3.90 21.45
N LEU A 144 -13.13 -3.69 21.59
CA LEU A 144 -12.11 -4.63 21.12
C LEU A 144 -12.19 -5.97 21.86
N ASP A 145 -12.43 -5.96 23.17
CA ASP A 145 -12.62 -7.17 23.97
C ASP A 145 -13.87 -7.94 23.54
N ALA A 146 -15.00 -7.26 23.31
CA ALA A 146 -16.23 -7.87 22.83
C ALA A 146 -16.06 -8.55 21.45
N LEU A 147 -15.22 -7.96 20.59
CA LEU A 147 -14.89 -8.51 19.27
C LEU A 147 -13.77 -9.55 19.30
N GLN A 148 -13.12 -9.76 20.45
CA GLN A 148 -11.92 -10.59 20.61
C GLN A 148 -10.75 -10.13 19.72
N LEU A 149 -10.59 -8.81 19.57
CA LEU A 149 -9.59 -8.18 18.71
C LEU A 149 -8.42 -7.52 19.46
N THR A 150 -8.37 -7.63 20.79
CA THR A 150 -7.34 -7.00 21.63
C THR A 150 -5.91 -7.45 21.25
N SER A 151 -5.72 -8.71 20.88
CA SER A 151 -4.43 -9.23 20.40
C SER A 151 -3.98 -8.64 19.06
N TRP A 152 -4.92 -8.18 18.23
CA TRP A 152 -4.59 -7.53 16.95
C TRP A 152 -3.98 -6.14 17.17
N VAL A 153 -4.45 -5.41 18.17
CA VAL A 153 -3.87 -4.10 18.53
C VAL A 153 -2.44 -4.26 19.02
N ALA A 154 -2.16 -5.28 19.84
CA ALA A 154 -0.79 -5.60 20.26
C ALA A 154 0.10 -5.98 19.06
N ALA A 155 -0.40 -6.81 18.13
CA ALA A 155 0.34 -7.16 16.92
C ALA A 155 0.65 -5.94 16.04
N ILE A 156 -0.28 -4.98 15.92
CA ILE A 156 -0.07 -3.71 15.20
C ILE A 156 1.02 -2.87 15.90
N GLU A 157 0.99 -2.79 17.23
CA GLU A 157 2.02 -2.09 18.00
C GLU A 157 3.41 -2.68 17.76
N ASP A 158 3.52 -4.01 17.79
CA ASP A 158 4.78 -4.72 17.60
C ASP A 158 5.37 -4.50 16.20
N VAL A 159 4.56 -4.64 15.14
CA VAL A 159 5.06 -4.41 13.77
C VAL A 159 5.39 -2.95 13.50
N ASN A 160 4.70 -2.00 14.15
CA ASN A 160 5.06 -0.59 14.05
C ASN A 160 6.40 -0.29 14.74
N LYS A 161 6.64 -0.86 15.92
CA LYS A 161 7.94 -0.74 16.61
C LYS A 161 9.08 -1.39 15.85
N GLU A 162 8.82 -2.55 15.22
CA GLU A 162 9.79 -3.24 14.37
C GLU A 162 10.19 -2.34 13.18
N PHE A 163 9.19 -1.78 12.49
CA PHE A 163 9.41 -0.83 11.39
C PHE A 163 10.20 0.40 11.85
N GLU A 164 9.76 1.06 12.92
CA GLU A 164 10.39 2.26 13.49
C GLU A 164 11.87 2.01 13.84
N THR A 165 12.17 0.86 14.44
CA THR A 165 13.54 0.48 14.78
C THR A 165 14.41 0.36 13.54
N MET A 166 13.93 -0.32 12.50
CA MET A 166 14.68 -0.45 11.23
C MET A 166 14.82 0.90 10.51
N HIS A 167 13.77 1.72 10.54
CA HIS A 167 13.75 3.05 9.93
C HIS A 167 14.79 3.97 10.60
N GLN A 168 14.86 3.97 11.93
CA GLN A 168 15.85 4.73 12.69
C GLN A 168 17.28 4.21 12.53
N GLN A 169 17.49 2.88 12.53
CA GLN A 169 18.80 2.29 12.32
C GLN A 169 19.39 2.74 10.98
N ARG A 170 18.56 2.77 9.94
CA ARG A 170 18.97 3.25 8.63
C ARG A 170 19.36 4.72 8.58
N SER A 171 18.71 5.56 9.40
CA SER A 171 19.08 6.97 9.52
C SER A 171 20.44 7.18 10.18
N ARG A 172 20.94 6.21 10.95
CA ARG A 172 22.23 6.28 11.66
C ARG A 172 23.39 5.71 10.87
N GLU A 173 23.15 4.71 10.03
CA GLU A 173 24.19 3.98 9.28
C GLU A 173 24.67 4.72 8.01
N ASN A 174 23.92 5.69 7.49
CA ASN A 174 24.31 6.46 6.31
C ASN A 174 24.38 7.97 6.62
N ALA A 175 25.58 8.56 6.55
CA ALA A 175 25.72 10.02 6.59
C ALA A 175 25.01 10.71 5.39
N ASP A 176 24.80 9.99 4.29
CA ASP A 176 24.01 10.36 3.09
C ASP A 176 22.59 9.72 3.07
N ALA A 177 21.97 9.50 4.23
CA ALA A 177 20.72 8.74 4.41
C ALA A 177 19.49 9.16 3.57
N GLN A 178 19.53 10.30 2.87
CA GLN A 178 18.36 10.79 2.15
C GLN A 178 17.96 9.93 0.95
N LEU A 179 18.90 9.26 0.29
CA LEU A 179 18.61 8.60 -0.99
C LEU A 179 17.71 7.35 -0.81
N PRO A 180 17.99 6.45 0.15
CA PRO A 180 17.09 5.35 0.43
C PRO A 180 15.71 5.78 0.96
N PHE A 181 15.64 6.82 1.81
CA PHE A 181 14.34 7.34 2.27
C PHE A 181 13.52 7.94 1.12
N LYS A 182 14.19 8.63 0.18
CA LYS A 182 13.54 9.10 -1.06
C LYS A 182 13.03 7.93 -1.90
N MET A 183 13.82 6.86 -2.04
CA MET A 183 13.40 5.65 -2.77
C MET A 183 12.15 5.04 -2.12
N LEU A 184 12.19 4.84 -0.80
CA LEU A 184 11.10 4.24 -0.04
C LEU A 184 9.82 5.08 -0.15
N GLY A 185 9.93 6.40 0.07
CA GLY A 185 8.80 7.33 -0.08
C GLY A 185 8.21 7.34 -1.50
N LYS A 186 9.06 7.32 -2.54
CA LYS A 186 8.58 7.25 -3.93
C LYS A 186 7.95 5.91 -4.29
N ARG A 187 8.39 4.80 -3.69
CA ARG A 187 7.71 3.49 -3.85
C ARG A 187 6.30 3.53 -3.28
N LYS A 188 6.14 4.13 -2.11
CA LYS A 188 4.83 4.31 -1.47
C LYS A 188 3.91 5.22 -2.27
N GLU A 189 4.44 6.35 -2.74
CA GLU A 189 3.71 7.27 -3.61
C GLU A 189 3.25 6.58 -4.91
N GLY A 190 4.14 5.80 -5.54
CA GLY A 190 3.84 5.02 -6.73
C GLY A 190 2.77 3.96 -6.50
N LYS A 191 2.80 3.27 -5.33
CA LYS A 191 1.74 2.35 -4.93
C LYS A 191 0.40 3.07 -4.80
N GLY A 192 0.34 4.20 -4.10
CA GLY A 192 -0.89 4.98 -3.95
C GLY A 192 -1.46 5.44 -5.30
N CYS A 193 -0.61 6.00 -6.16
CA CYS A 193 -0.96 6.42 -7.51
C CYS A 193 -1.50 5.25 -8.37
N TYR A 194 -0.82 4.10 -8.34
CA TYR A 194 -1.30 2.90 -9.03
C TYR A 194 -2.64 2.42 -8.47
N ASP A 195 -2.80 2.43 -7.15
CA ASP A 195 -4.02 1.99 -6.51
C ASP A 195 -5.22 2.87 -6.91
N ASP A 196 -5.01 4.19 -6.99
CA ASP A 196 -5.98 5.18 -7.46
C ASP A 196 -6.31 5.01 -8.94
N LEU A 197 -5.31 4.76 -9.81
CA LEU A 197 -5.53 4.48 -11.23
C LEU A 197 -6.46 3.29 -11.43
N LEU A 198 -6.28 2.22 -10.67
CA LEU A 198 -7.17 1.06 -10.76
C LEU A 198 -8.61 1.40 -10.37
N ASP A 199 -8.80 2.15 -9.28
CA ASP A 199 -10.13 2.56 -8.82
C ASP A 199 -10.81 3.49 -9.84
N MET A 200 -10.06 4.42 -10.43
CA MET A 200 -10.56 5.29 -11.50
C MET A 200 -10.94 4.50 -12.76
N LEU A 201 -10.12 3.53 -13.18
CA LEU A 201 -10.39 2.67 -14.32
C LEU A 201 -11.63 1.81 -14.10
N GLU A 202 -11.79 1.23 -12.92
CA GLU A 202 -12.99 0.46 -12.57
C GLU A 202 -14.24 1.33 -12.51
N GLY A 203 -14.13 2.54 -11.95
CA GLY A 203 -15.21 3.53 -11.96
C GLY A 203 -15.61 3.91 -13.38
N ALA A 204 -14.65 4.26 -14.22
CA ALA A 204 -14.88 4.62 -15.61
C ALA A 204 -15.50 3.47 -16.43
N ALA A 205 -15.01 2.24 -16.24
CA ALA A 205 -15.57 1.05 -16.87
C ALA A 205 -17.04 0.81 -16.48
N LYS A 206 -17.38 0.99 -15.19
CA LYS A 206 -18.78 0.89 -14.71
C LYS A 206 -19.66 1.97 -15.34
N MET A 207 -19.18 3.21 -15.43
CA MET A 207 -19.92 4.33 -16.04
C MET A 207 -20.13 4.11 -17.54
N ALA A 208 -19.14 3.56 -18.23
CA ALA A 208 -19.22 3.18 -19.64
C ALA A 208 -19.99 1.87 -19.89
N ARG A 209 -20.52 1.22 -18.83
CA ARG A 209 -21.21 -0.07 -18.89
C ARG A 209 -20.39 -1.17 -19.60
N GLY A 210 -19.07 -1.15 -19.40
CA GLY A 210 -18.15 -2.11 -20.01
C GLY A 210 -17.88 -1.88 -21.50
N ALA A 211 -18.27 -0.74 -22.06
CA ALA A 211 -17.85 -0.39 -23.42
C ALA A 211 -16.32 -0.36 -23.55
N ALA A 212 -15.80 -0.57 -24.76
CA ALA A 212 -14.36 -0.40 -25.02
C ALA A 212 -13.88 0.97 -24.50
N PRO A 213 -12.65 1.08 -23.95
CA PRO A 213 -11.53 0.13 -24.08
C PRO A 213 -11.26 -0.78 -22.85
N TYR A 214 -12.10 -0.74 -21.81
CA TYR A 214 -11.73 -1.21 -20.47
C TYR A 214 -11.44 -2.71 -20.37
N ASP A 215 -12.18 -3.58 -21.06
CA ASP A 215 -11.96 -5.03 -20.98
C ASP A 215 -10.62 -5.45 -21.60
N THR A 216 -10.28 -4.89 -22.76
CA THR A 216 -9.00 -5.16 -23.43
C THR A 216 -7.83 -4.60 -22.62
N LEU A 217 -7.98 -3.39 -22.07
CA LEU A 217 -6.98 -2.78 -21.20
C LEU A 217 -6.79 -3.61 -19.93
N ALA A 218 -7.87 -4.06 -19.28
CA ALA A 218 -7.81 -4.92 -18.10
C ALA A 218 -7.10 -6.24 -18.40
N ALA A 219 -7.38 -6.88 -19.54
CA ALA A 219 -6.69 -8.11 -19.94
C ALA A 219 -5.17 -7.89 -20.11
N ARG A 220 -4.76 -6.81 -20.78
CA ARG A 220 -3.33 -6.46 -20.97
C ARG A 220 -2.63 -6.14 -19.65
N MET A 221 -3.23 -5.32 -18.80
CA MET A 221 -2.67 -5.00 -17.48
C MET A 221 -2.56 -6.25 -16.60
N ASN A 222 -3.56 -7.12 -16.63
CA ASN A 222 -3.55 -8.37 -15.87
C ASN A 222 -2.44 -9.33 -16.31
N GLU A 223 -2.06 -9.34 -17.60
CA GLU A 223 -0.91 -10.12 -18.06
C GLU A 223 0.40 -9.51 -17.55
N VAL A 224 0.54 -8.18 -17.55
CA VAL A 224 1.72 -7.51 -16.94
C VAL A 224 1.85 -7.86 -15.45
N VAL A 225 0.73 -7.85 -14.72
CA VAL A 225 0.70 -8.26 -13.30
C VAL A 225 1.19 -9.69 -13.13
N LYS A 226 0.69 -10.61 -13.97
CA LYS A 226 1.08 -12.03 -13.93
C LYS A 226 2.58 -12.19 -14.22
N GLU A 227 3.06 -11.68 -15.35
CA GLU A 227 4.46 -11.80 -15.78
C GLU A 227 5.45 -11.27 -14.71
N LEU A 228 5.18 -10.11 -14.12
CA LEU A 228 6.09 -9.52 -13.14
C LEU A 228 5.95 -10.14 -11.74
N SER A 229 4.77 -10.64 -11.37
CA SER A 229 4.62 -11.42 -10.14
C SER A 229 5.38 -12.74 -10.23
N GLU A 230 5.33 -13.41 -11.39
CA GLU A 230 6.10 -14.63 -11.66
C GLU A 230 7.61 -14.34 -11.64
N ALA A 231 8.06 -13.24 -12.25
CA ALA A 231 9.46 -12.83 -12.23
C ALA A 231 9.99 -12.57 -10.82
N ALA A 232 9.18 -11.99 -9.93
CA ALA A 232 9.55 -11.77 -8.53
C ALA A 232 9.57 -13.06 -7.68
N SER A 233 8.83 -14.09 -8.10
CA SER A 233 8.77 -15.37 -7.39
C SER A 233 9.91 -16.34 -7.72
N LYS A 234 10.63 -16.12 -8.84
CA LYS A 234 11.78 -16.95 -9.21
C LYS A 234 12.98 -16.52 -8.35
N PRO A 235 13.61 -17.42 -7.58
CA PRO A 235 14.87 -17.08 -6.93
C PRO A 235 15.87 -16.68 -8.00
N ALA A 236 16.64 -15.62 -7.74
CA ALA A 236 17.81 -15.32 -8.55
C ALA A 236 18.65 -16.60 -8.60
N VAL A 237 18.74 -17.22 -9.77
CA VAL A 237 19.69 -18.30 -10.00
C VAL A 237 21.04 -17.67 -9.68
N LYS A 238 21.64 -18.08 -8.56
CA LYS A 238 23.05 -17.81 -8.31
C LYS A 238 23.78 -18.57 -9.40
N ASP A 239 24.14 -17.87 -10.47
CA ASP A 239 25.20 -18.33 -11.35
C ASP A 239 26.48 -18.28 -10.50
N ASP A 240 26.72 -19.37 -9.76
CA ASP A 240 28.03 -19.68 -9.22
C ASP A 240 28.94 -20.01 -10.41
N GLN A 241 29.80 -19.07 -10.78
CA GLN A 241 31.03 -19.31 -11.54
C GLN A 241 32.24 -18.98 -10.68
#